data_AF-A0A0E4GEI4-F1
#
_entry.id   AF-A0A0E4GEI4-F1
#
_cell.length_a   1.000
_cell.length_b   1.000
_cell.length_c   1.000
_cell.angle_alpha   90.00
_cell.angle_beta   90.00
_cell.angle_gamma   90.00
#
_symmetry.space_group_name_H-M   'P 1'
#
loop_
_entity.id
_entity.type
_entity.pdbx_description
1 polymer ?
#
loop_
_entity_poly.entity_id
_entity_poly.type
_entity_poly.pdbx_seq_one_letter_code
_entity_poly.pdbx_strand_id
1 'polypeptide(L)' 'MNKGDLFTVYMDGAMMTVCVIGSYKEEYSGEEMVILAIVSQDNMVHVPLEDLDMLIPRRKFMN' A
#
# COMPACT_ATOMS: atom_id res chain seq x y z
N MET A 1 8.79 -9.46 3.74
CA MET A 1 8.01 -8.54 2.90
C MET A 1 8.39 -7.14 3.30
N ASN A 2 8.74 -6.32 2.34
CA ASN A 2 9.15 -4.95 2.54
C ASN A 2 7.98 -4.01 2.28
N LYS A 3 8.05 -2.83 2.88
CA LYS A 3 7.14 -1.74 2.56
C LYS A 3 7.19 -1.45 1.05
N GLY A 4 6.03 -1.42 0.41
CA GLY A 4 5.88 -1.24 -1.03
C GLY A 4 5.80 -2.54 -1.85
N ASP A 5 6.00 -3.71 -1.24
CA ASP A 5 5.77 -4.97 -1.95
C ASP A 5 4.28 -5.12 -2.30
N LEU A 6 3.99 -5.49 -3.55
CA LEU A 6 2.66 -5.91 -4.00
C LEU A 6 2.62 -7.42 -4.21
N PHE A 7 1.53 -8.04 -3.78
CA PHE A 7 1.26 -9.45 -4.06
C PHE A 7 -0.24 -9.71 -4.06
N THR A 8 -0.61 -10.86 -4.63
CA THR A 8 -2.01 -11.28 -4.72
C THR A 8 -2.27 -12.37 -3.69
N VAL A 9 -3.30 -12.18 -2.88
CA VAL A 9 -3.79 -13.16 -1.91
C VAL A 9 -5.16 -13.66 -2.30
N TYR A 10 -5.51 -14.85 -1.79
CA TYR A 10 -6.85 -15.40 -1.90
C TYR A 10 -7.48 -15.38 -0.51
N MET A 11 -8.53 -14.58 -0.34
CA MET A 11 -9.24 -14.41 0.93
C MET A 11 -10.74 -14.52 0.66
N ASP A 12 -11.44 -15.32 1.47
CA ASP A 12 -12.89 -15.53 1.37
C ASP A 12 -13.41 -15.93 -0.02
N GLY A 13 -12.61 -16.69 -0.77
CA GLY A 13 -12.98 -17.09 -2.14
C GLY A 13 -12.74 -16.02 -3.21
N ALA A 14 -12.18 -14.88 -2.84
CA ALA A 14 -11.85 -13.78 -3.74
C ALA A 14 -10.35 -13.58 -3.86
N MET A 15 -9.89 -13.37 -5.09
CA MET A 15 -8.50 -13.03 -5.38
C MET A 15 -8.35 -11.51 -5.26
N MET A 16 -7.42 -11.04 -4.42
CA MET A 16 -7.22 -9.61 -4.16
C MET A 16 -5.73 -9.25 -4.19
N THR A 17 -5.41 -8.13 -4.81
CA THR A 17 -4.06 -7.57 -4.79
C THR A 17 -3.91 -6.67 -3.57
N VAL A 18 -2.84 -6.85 -2.79
CA VAL A 18 -2.55 -6.06 -1.60
C VAL A 18 -1.15 -5.44 -1.68
N CYS A 19 -0.96 -4.32 -1.01
CA CYS A 19 0.31 -3.62 -0.87
C CYS A 19 0.69 -3.50 0.61
N VAL A 20 1.95 -3.78 0.94
CA VAL A 20 2.48 -3.65 2.31
C VAL A 20 2.79 -2.19 2.61
N ILE A 21 2.10 -1.63 3.59
CA ILE A 21 2.30 -0.23 4.02
C ILE A 21 3.28 -0.11 5.19
N GLY A 22 3.37 -1.16 6.01
CA GLY A 22 4.32 -1.23 7.12
C GLY A 22 4.08 -2.45 7.99
N SER A 23 4.87 -2.56 9.05
CA SER A 23 4.67 -3.52 10.12
C SER A 23 4.82 -2.84 11.48
N TYR A 24 4.23 -3.44 12.50
CA TYR A 24 4.38 -3.01 13.88
C TYR A 24 4.38 -4.23 14.80
N LYS A 25 4.93 -4.06 16.00
CA LYS A 25 4.86 -5.08 17.04
C LYS A 25 3.64 -4.82 17.90
N GLU A 26 2.72 -5.75 17.97
CA GLU A 26 1.52 -5.59 18.79
C GLU A 26 1.92 -5.59 20.28
N GLU A 27 1.40 -4.62 21.04
CA GLU A 27 1.82 -4.39 22.42
C GLU A 27 1.44 -5.53 23.38
N TYR A 28 0.32 -6.22 23.11
CA TYR A 28 -0.23 -7.24 24.01
C TYR A 28 0.34 -8.64 23.77
N SER A 29 0.38 -9.11 22.52
CA SER A 29 0.94 -10.43 22.17
C SER A 29 2.44 -10.40 21.88
N GLY A 30 2.99 -9.23 21.52
CA GLY A 30 4.35 -9.11 21.01
C GLY A 30 4.53 -9.66 19.58
N GLU A 31 3.46 -10.05 18.90
CA GLU A 31 3.50 -10.55 17.53
C GLU A 31 3.80 -9.42 16.53
N GLU A 32 4.46 -9.79 15.44
CA GLU A 32 4.72 -8.87 14.33
C GLU A 32 3.50 -8.84 13.39
N MET A 33 2.86 -7.67 13.33
CA MET A 33 1.67 -7.42 12.53
C MET A 33 2.06 -6.65 11.26
N VAL A 34 1.37 -6.94 10.16
CA VAL A 34 1.58 -6.26 8.86
C VAL A 34 0.34 -5.45 8.50
N ILE A 35 0.54 -4.21 8.07
CA ILE A 35 -0.51 -3.32 7.56
C ILE A 35 -0.57 -3.49 6.04
N LEU A 36 -1.73 -3.94 5.56
CA LEU A 36 -1.99 -4.17 4.13
C LEU A 36 -3.03 -3.19 3.62
N ALA A 37 -2.77 -2.59 2.45
CA ALA A 37 -3.79 -1.87 1.68
C ALA A 37 -4.30 -2.74 0.53
N ILE A 38 -5.62 -2.83 0.40
CA ILE A 38 -6.26 -3.51 -0.74
C ILE A 38 -6.17 -2.60 -1.96
N VAL A 39 -5.67 -3.14 -3.07
CA VAL A 39 -5.54 -2.42 -4.33
C VAL A 39 -6.57 -2.95 -5.31
N SER A 40 -7.50 -2.09 -5.71
CA SER A 40 -8.41 -2.35 -6.83
C SER A 40 -7.62 -2.23 -8.13
N GLN A 41 -7.60 -3.29 -8.93
CA GLN A 41 -6.91 -3.28 -10.22
C GLN A 41 -7.53 -2.27 -11.19
N ASP A 42 -8.84 -2.05 -11.12
CA ASP A 42 -9.56 -1.11 -11.99
C ASP A 42 -9.14 0.36 -11.77
N ASN A 43 -8.62 0.68 -10.59
CA ASN A 43 -8.21 2.03 -10.21
C ASN A 43 -6.68 2.17 -10.07
N MET A 44 -5.91 1.18 -10.53
CA MET A 44 -4.45 1.20 -10.44
C MET A 44 -3.87 2.07 -11.55
N VAL A 45 -3.05 3.06 -11.18
CA VAL A 45 -2.37 3.94 -12.13
C VAL A 45 -0.88 3.63 -12.14
N HIS A 46 -0.35 3.32 -13.32
CA HIS A 46 1.08 3.10 -13.52
C HIS A 46 1.70 4.35 -14.13
N VAL A 47 2.71 4.89 -13.46
CA VAL A 47 3.42 6.10 -13.90
C VAL A 47 4.92 5.89 -13.85
N PRO A 48 5.70 6.46 -14.79
CA PRO A 48 7.14 6.55 -14.66
C PRO A 48 7.54 7.29 -13.38
N LEU A 49 8.63 6.86 -12.75
CA LEU A 49 9.12 7.49 -11.52
C LEU A 49 9.45 8.98 -11.73
N GLU A 50 9.95 9.32 -12.92
CA GLU A 50 10.26 10.69 -13.33
C GLU A 50 9.02 11.61 -13.38
N ASP A 51 7.82 11.04 -13.59
CA ASP A 51 6.57 11.77 -13.72
C ASP A 51 5.77 11.85 -12.40
N LEU A 52 6.19 11.14 -11.36
CA LEU A 52 5.47 11.06 -10.08
C LEU A 52 5.25 12.45 -9.45
N ASP A 53 6.26 13.31 -9.55
CA ASP A 53 6.23 14.68 -9.04
C ASP A 53 5.12 15.54 -9.67
N MET A 54 4.65 15.18 -10.87
CA MET A 54 3.57 15.89 -11.55
C MET A 54 2.18 15.51 -11.02
N LEU A 55 2.05 14.35 -10.38
CA LEU A 55 0.77 13.83 -9.88
C LEU A 55 0.41 14.33 -8.49
N ILE A 56 1.41 14.80 -7.73
CA ILE A 56 1.22 15.38 -6.40
C ILE A 56 1.13 16.91 -6.57
N PRO A 57 -0.05 17.54 -6.43
CA PRO A 57 -0.16 18.98 -6.55
C PRO A 57 0.70 19.63 -5.46
N ARG A 58 1.80 20.28 -5.85
CA ARG A 58 2.76 20.95 -4.93
C ARG A 58 2.17 22.14 -4.13
N ARG A 59 0.84 22.31 -4.09
CA ARG A 59 0.16 23.47 -3.51
C ARG A 59 -1.07 23.08 -2.68
N LYS A 60 -0.91 22.39 -1.55
CA LYS A 60 -1.90 22.38 -0.44
C LYS A 60 -1.30 22.20 0.97
N PHE A 61 -0.07 22.66 1.18
CA PHE A 61 0.45 22.92 2.53
C PHE A 61 1.07 24.32 2.57
N MET A 62 0.24 25.35 2.45
CA MET A 62 0.56 26.66 3.01
C MET A 62 -0.16 26.70 4.36
N ASN A 63 0.58 26.47 5.45
CA ASN A 63 0.16 26.90 6.78
C ASN A 63 0.37 28.41 6.89
#